data_AF-A0A0C9RSW6-F1
#
_entry.id   AF-A0A0C9RSW6-F1
#
_cell.length_a   1.000
_cell.length_b   1.000
_cell.length_c   1.000
_cell.angle_alpha   90.00
_cell.angle_beta   90.00
_cell.angle_gamma   90.00
#
_symmetry.space_group_name_H-M   'P 1'
#
loop_
_entity.id
_entity.type
_entity.pdbx_description
1 polymer ?
#
loop_
_entity_poly.entity_id
_entity_poly.type
_entity_poly.pdbx_seq_one_letter_code
_entity_poly.pdbx_strand_id
1 'polypeptide(L)'
;MASALRYNVALCLTLALTLLGVQGVQGGHVECEKLPVEMCAFAVSSSGARCVLEKKYDTATHGVEYECQSSGEMVEKMMEWIETEECLKACGLERMSVGMSSDGLAESTDFRSKLCSDKCQNNCPNIVDLYLNLAAGEGMSLPRVCEGHKKKERGQGE
;
A
#
# COMPACT_ATOMS: atom_id res chain seq x y z
N MET A 1 24.52 -45.84 3.47
CA MET A 1 24.62 -44.93 4.63
C MET A 1 24.74 -43.46 4.23
N ALA A 2 25.52 -43.10 3.20
CA ALA A 2 25.67 -41.71 2.73
C ALA A 2 24.36 -41.07 2.18
N SER A 3 23.49 -41.81 1.50
CA SER A 3 22.25 -41.27 0.94
C SER A 3 21.19 -40.92 1.99
N ALA A 4 21.10 -41.69 3.08
CA ALA A 4 20.18 -41.39 4.19
C ALA A 4 20.60 -40.12 4.94
N LEU A 5 21.91 -39.89 5.09
CA LEU A 5 22.46 -38.68 5.69
C LEU A 5 22.16 -37.44 4.83
N ARG A 6 22.26 -37.56 3.49
CA ARG A 6 21.92 -36.47 2.55
C ARG A 6 20.43 -36.13 2.53
N TYR A 7 19.56 -37.13 2.62
CA TYR A 7 18.11 -36.94 2.65
C TYR A 7 17.67 -36.25 3.95
N ASN A 8 18.24 -36.66 5.09
CA ASN A 8 17.96 -36.03 6.38
C ASN A 8 18.48 -34.58 6.45
N VAL A 9 19.65 -34.29 5.89
CA VAL A 9 20.17 -32.91 5.83
C VAL A 9 19.32 -32.02 4.91
N ALA A 10 18.87 -32.53 3.76
CA ALA A 10 17.98 -31.80 2.85
C ALA A 10 16.57 -31.56 3.46
N LEU A 11 16.04 -32.56 4.18
CA LEU A 11 14.77 -32.44 4.89
C LEU A 11 14.85 -31.43 6.05
N CYS A 12 15.96 -31.39 6.79
CA CYS A 12 16.18 -30.39 7.83
C CYS A 12 16.36 -28.97 7.27
N LEU A 13 17.08 -28.81 6.16
CA LEU A 13 17.27 -27.51 5.49
C LEU A 13 15.94 -26.94 4.97
N THR A 14 15.10 -27.78 4.35
CA THR A 14 13.78 -27.34 3.86
C THR A 14 12.83 -26.98 5.01
N LEU A 15 12.83 -27.73 6.11
CA LEU A 15 12.01 -27.44 7.30
C LEU A 15 12.43 -26.11 7.98
N ALA A 16 13.74 -25.82 8.03
CA ALA A 16 14.26 -24.57 8.58
C ALA A 16 13.91 -23.34 7.70
N LEU A 17 13.91 -23.50 6.37
CA LEU A 17 13.50 -22.45 5.42
C LEU A 17 12.00 -22.11 5.51
N THR A 18 11.15 -23.09 5.84
CA THR A 18 9.71 -22.84 6.04
C THR A 18 9.37 -22.15 7.36
N LEU A 19 10.22 -22.29 8.40
CA LEU A 19 10.03 -21.62 9.69
C LEU A 19 10.43 -20.13 9.67
N LEU A 20 11.25 -19.72 8.71
CA LEU A 20 11.60 -18.31 8.49
C LEU A 20 10.51 -17.53 7.73
N GLY A 21 9.45 -18.21 7.26
CA GLY A 21 8.45 -17.67 6.35
C GLY A 21 7.21 -17.03 6.97
N VAL A 22 7.15 -16.82 8.29
CA VAL A 22 6.03 -16.12 8.92
C VAL A 22 6.55 -15.14 9.98
N GLN A 23 7.10 -14.01 9.53
CA GLN A 23 7.06 -12.80 10.33
C GLN A 23 5.63 -12.25 10.28
N GLY A 24 4.73 -12.90 11.02
CA GLY A 24 3.51 -12.22 11.43
C GLY A 24 3.93 -11.12 12.39
N VAL A 25 4.02 -9.88 11.90
CA VAL A 25 4.04 -8.70 12.78
C VAL A 25 2.73 -8.72 13.54
N GLN A 26 2.82 -9.23 14.76
CA GLN A 26 1.72 -9.28 15.72
C GLN A 26 1.65 -7.93 16.41
N GLY A 27 0.68 -7.11 16.01
CA GLY A 27 0.12 -5.94 16.72
C GLY A 27 1.10 -5.14 17.57
N GLY A 28 2.00 -4.40 16.92
CA GLY A 28 2.77 -3.35 17.57
C GLY A 28 2.03 -2.03 17.44
N HIS A 29 2.05 -1.22 18.49
CA HIS A 29 1.54 0.14 18.47
C HIS A 29 2.16 0.92 17.30
N VAL A 30 1.36 1.22 16.28
CA VAL A 30 1.77 2.01 15.12
C VAL A 30 1.62 3.49 15.46
N GLU A 31 2.74 4.21 15.41
CA GLU A 31 2.80 5.67 15.40
C GLU A 31 3.51 6.08 14.10
N CYS A 32 2.88 6.93 13.28
CA CYS A 32 3.39 7.25 11.94
C CYS A 32 4.82 7.79 12.00
N GLU A 33 5.09 8.70 12.93
CA GLU A 33 6.38 9.38 13.10
C GLU A 33 7.51 8.44 13.54
N LYS A 34 7.17 7.22 14.00
CA LYS A 34 8.13 6.18 14.39
C LYS A 34 8.26 5.07 13.34
N LEU A 35 7.46 5.08 12.29
CA LEU A 35 7.57 4.10 11.22
C LEU A 35 8.83 4.35 10.38
N PRO A 36 9.51 3.29 9.95
CA PRO A 36 10.47 3.38 8.85
C PRO A 36 9.79 3.97 7.61
N VAL A 37 10.52 4.78 6.83
CA VAL A 37 9.98 5.49 5.65
C VAL A 37 9.38 4.52 4.63
N GLU A 38 9.97 3.35 4.49
CA GLU A 38 9.52 2.25 3.64
C GLU A 38 8.31 1.48 4.19
N MET A 39 7.75 1.86 5.33
CA MET A 39 6.48 1.32 5.85
C MET A 39 5.44 2.42 6.08
N CYS A 40 5.78 3.67 5.76
CA CYS A 40 4.97 4.83 6.08
C CYS A 40 3.76 4.99 5.14
N ALA A 41 4.00 5.04 3.83
CA ALA A 41 2.97 5.42 2.88
C ALA A 41 1.78 4.46 2.98
N PHE A 42 0.58 5.02 3.15
CA PHE A 42 -0.68 4.30 3.27
C PHE A 42 -0.82 3.41 4.52
N ALA A 43 0.04 3.55 5.52
CA ALA A 43 -0.20 2.92 6.82
C ALA A 43 -1.32 3.64 7.60
N VAL A 44 -1.81 3.00 8.66
CA VAL A 44 -2.77 3.56 9.60
C VAL A 44 -2.26 3.32 11.01
N SER A 45 -2.17 4.40 11.78
CA SER A 45 -1.71 4.36 13.16
C SER A 45 -2.70 3.65 14.09
N SER A 46 -2.28 3.42 15.33
CA SER A 46 -3.14 2.87 16.37
C SER A 46 -4.26 3.83 16.78
N SER A 47 -4.10 5.14 16.54
CA SER A 47 -5.16 6.13 16.75
C SER A 47 -6.15 6.19 15.59
N GLY A 48 -5.83 5.56 14.46
CA GLY A 48 -6.64 5.58 13.24
C GLY A 48 -6.25 6.64 12.23
N ALA A 49 -5.23 7.45 12.49
CA ALA A 49 -4.73 8.40 11.52
C ALA A 49 -4.01 7.67 10.38
N ARG A 50 -4.29 8.00 9.12
CA ARG A 50 -3.46 7.52 8.00
C ARG A 50 -2.09 8.17 8.03
N CYS A 51 -1.05 7.40 7.77
CA CYS A 51 0.32 7.89 7.67
C CYS A 51 0.62 8.41 6.25
N VAL A 52 1.27 9.57 6.17
CA VAL A 52 1.70 10.22 4.94
C VAL A 52 3.22 10.33 4.91
N LEU A 53 3.81 9.95 3.77
CA LEU A 53 5.23 10.17 3.53
C LEU A 53 5.41 11.58 2.94
N GLU A 54 6.21 12.40 3.59
CA GLU A 54 6.52 13.77 3.17
C GLU A 54 7.98 13.92 2.79
N LYS A 55 8.27 14.93 1.96
CA LYS A 55 9.65 15.34 1.65
C LYS A 55 10.07 16.43 2.61
N LYS A 56 11.23 16.25 3.22
CA LYS A 56 11.91 17.26 4.02
C LYS A 56 13.15 17.74 3.28
N TYR A 57 13.25 19.04 3.04
CA TYR A 57 14.44 19.62 2.43
C TYR A 57 15.45 19.95 3.52
N ASP A 58 16.64 19.35 3.43
CA ASP A 58 17.76 19.73 4.27
C ASP A 58 18.48 20.93 3.65
N THR A 59 18.38 22.08 4.32
CA THR A 59 18.98 23.33 3.89
C THR A 59 20.50 23.37 4.04
N ALA A 60 21.09 22.50 4.88
CA ALA A 60 22.52 22.43 5.08
C ALA A 60 23.21 21.56 4.02
N THR A 61 22.62 20.42 3.66
CA THR A 61 23.18 19.49 2.67
C THR A 61 22.63 19.69 1.25
N HIS A 62 21.60 20.53 1.08
CA HIS A 62 20.78 20.62 -0.14
C HIS A 62 20.19 19.25 -0.57
N GLY A 63 19.99 18.35 0.41
CA GLY A 63 19.42 17.03 0.21
C GLY A 63 17.90 17.01 0.35
N VAL A 64 17.29 15.95 -0.17
CA VAL A 64 15.89 15.60 0.11
C VAL A 64 15.89 14.39 1.04
N GLU A 65 15.35 14.59 2.24
CA GLU A 65 15.03 13.55 3.18
C GLU A 65 13.53 13.22 3.12
N TYR A 66 13.16 12.11 3.72
CA TYR A 66 11.77 11.68 3.83
C TYR A 66 11.40 11.51 5.29
N GLU A 67 10.21 11.96 5.64
CA GLU A 67 9.67 11.75 6.98
C GLU A 67 8.23 11.25 6.91
N CYS A 68 7.84 10.50 7.94
CA CYS A 68 6.49 9.99 8.05
C CYS A 68 5.71 10.83 9.05
N GLN A 69 4.49 11.22 8.69
CA GLN A 69 3.62 12.00 9.54
C GLN A 69 2.22 11.41 9.59
N SER A 70 1.49 11.67 10.67
CA SER A 70 0.06 11.39 10.76
C SER A 70 -0.74 12.41 9.96
N SER A 71 -1.60 11.95 9.06
CA SER A 71 -2.55 12.81 8.35
C SER A 71 -3.78 13.11 9.20
N GLY A 72 -4.56 14.13 8.81
CA GLY A 72 -5.84 14.44 9.46
C GLY A 72 -6.98 13.46 9.11
N GLU A 73 -6.76 12.55 8.17
CA GLU A 73 -7.75 11.57 7.72
C GLU A 73 -7.79 10.39 8.69
N MET A 74 -8.85 10.32 9.48
CA MET A 74 -9.08 9.26 10.47
C MET A 74 -9.85 8.09 9.87
N VAL A 75 -9.48 6.87 10.26
CA VAL A 75 -10.09 5.62 9.83
C VAL A 75 -10.70 4.91 11.03
N GLU A 76 -11.96 4.50 10.92
CA GLU A 76 -12.68 3.89 12.05
C GLU A 76 -12.36 2.40 12.27
N LYS A 77 -11.95 1.68 11.21
CA LYS A 77 -11.95 0.19 11.21
C LYS A 77 -10.61 -0.47 10.90
N MET A 78 -9.57 0.28 10.56
CA MET A 78 -8.30 -0.26 10.09
C MET A 78 -7.14 0.25 10.95
N MET A 79 -7.25 0.13 12.27
CA MET A 79 -6.18 0.52 13.18
C MET A 79 -4.95 -0.37 12.99
N GLU A 80 -3.75 0.21 13.12
CA GLU A 80 -2.48 -0.53 13.05
C GLU A 80 -2.28 -1.28 11.71
N TRP A 81 -2.79 -0.72 10.62
CA TRP A 81 -2.73 -1.32 9.28
C TRP A 81 -1.49 -0.86 8.52
N ILE A 82 -0.74 -1.78 7.91
CA ILE A 82 0.35 -1.47 6.98
C ILE A 82 0.08 -2.22 5.68
N GLU A 83 0.02 -1.48 4.57
CA GLU A 83 -0.27 -2.09 3.27
C GLU A 83 0.85 -3.01 2.80
N THR A 84 0.45 -4.07 2.10
CA THR A 84 1.39 -5.04 1.52
C THR A 84 1.91 -4.55 0.16
N GLU A 85 3.09 -5.04 -0.24
CA GLU A 85 3.65 -4.78 -1.58
C GLU A 85 2.71 -5.25 -2.69
N GLU A 86 2.04 -6.38 -2.46
CA GLU A 86 1.06 -6.94 -3.37
C GLU A 86 -0.11 -5.99 -3.58
N CYS A 87 -0.56 -5.34 -2.50
CA CYS A 87 -1.65 -4.38 -2.56
C CYS A 87 -1.23 -3.10 -3.29
N LEU A 88 -0.10 -2.51 -2.92
CA LEU A 88 0.42 -1.31 -3.59
C LEU A 88 0.54 -1.53 -5.10
N LYS A 89 1.17 -2.64 -5.51
CA LYS A 89 1.31 -2.98 -6.93
C LYS A 89 -0.02 -3.24 -7.62
N ALA A 90 -0.98 -3.88 -6.95
CA ALA A 90 -2.32 -4.13 -7.50
C ALA A 90 -3.07 -2.82 -7.77
N CYS A 91 -2.88 -1.82 -6.92
CA CYS A 91 -3.54 -0.52 -7.04
C CYS A 91 -2.73 0.53 -7.84
N GLY A 92 -1.52 0.18 -8.30
CA GLY A 92 -0.68 1.09 -9.08
C GLY A 92 0.06 2.13 -8.24
N LEU A 93 0.37 1.78 -7.00
CA LEU A 93 1.08 2.59 -6.02
C LEU A 93 2.46 2.02 -5.70
N GLU A 94 3.29 2.81 -5.05
CA GLU A 94 4.64 2.45 -4.64
C GLU A 94 4.87 2.74 -3.16
N ARG A 95 5.81 2.01 -2.55
CA ARG A 95 6.14 2.14 -1.12
C ARG A 95 6.64 3.53 -0.74
N MET A 96 7.26 4.21 -1.69
CA MET A 96 7.83 5.55 -1.53
C MET A 96 6.96 6.65 -2.19
N SER A 97 5.67 6.39 -2.38
CA SER A 97 4.72 7.42 -2.81
C SER A 97 4.66 8.54 -1.76
N VAL A 98 4.90 9.77 -2.22
CA VAL A 98 4.88 10.97 -1.37
C VAL A 98 3.50 11.60 -1.42
N GLY A 99 2.98 11.97 -0.25
CA GLY A 99 1.67 12.61 -0.12
C GLY A 99 0.50 11.65 -0.33
N MET A 100 -0.70 12.23 -0.28
CA MET A 100 -1.95 11.60 -0.66
C MET A 100 -2.72 12.60 -1.54
N SER A 101 -2.87 12.29 -2.82
CA SER A 101 -3.59 13.14 -3.77
C SER A 101 -4.51 12.32 -4.67
N SER A 102 -5.64 12.92 -5.05
CA SER A 102 -6.58 12.38 -6.00
C SER A 102 -6.25 12.75 -7.46
N ASP A 103 -5.28 13.64 -7.70
CA ASP A 103 -4.84 14.07 -9.05
C ASP A 103 -4.60 12.90 -10.01
N GLY A 104 -4.00 11.82 -9.50
CA GLY A 104 -3.74 10.60 -10.27
C GLY A 104 -5.00 9.99 -10.91
N LEU A 105 -6.18 10.16 -10.31
CA LEU A 105 -7.46 9.69 -10.86
C LEU A 105 -7.80 10.38 -12.19
N ALA A 106 -7.44 11.65 -12.33
CA ALA A 106 -7.67 12.45 -13.53
C ALA A 106 -6.50 12.35 -14.52
N GLU A 107 -5.27 12.36 -14.01
CA GLU A 107 -4.06 12.54 -14.81
C GLU A 107 -3.45 11.23 -15.33
N SER A 108 -3.67 10.11 -14.65
CA SER A 108 -3.01 8.83 -14.97
C SER A 108 -4.01 7.72 -15.28
N THR A 109 -4.06 7.34 -16.57
CA THR A 109 -4.89 6.20 -17.01
C THR A 109 -4.36 4.88 -16.45
N ASP A 110 -3.04 4.71 -16.33
CA ASP A 110 -2.43 3.50 -15.78
C ASP A 110 -2.69 3.33 -14.28
N PHE A 111 -2.65 4.42 -13.51
CA PHE A 111 -3.03 4.38 -12.10
C PHE A 111 -4.51 4.03 -11.96
N ARG A 112 -5.38 4.73 -12.71
CA ARG A 112 -6.82 4.50 -12.67
C ARG A 112 -7.19 3.06 -13.10
N SER A 113 -6.50 2.48 -14.08
CA SER A 113 -6.74 1.10 -14.51
C SER A 113 -6.42 0.09 -13.42
N LYS A 114 -5.28 0.24 -12.74
CA LYS A 114 -4.86 -0.62 -11.62
C LYS A 114 -5.74 -0.44 -10.40
N LEU A 115 -6.02 0.81 -10.00
CA LEU A 115 -6.91 1.12 -8.89
C LEU A 115 -8.31 0.52 -9.10
N CYS A 116 -8.84 0.59 -10.32
CA CYS A 116 -10.16 0.05 -10.66
C CYS A 116 -10.17 -1.45 -11.02
N SER A 117 -9.01 -2.12 -10.95
CA SER A 117 -8.92 -3.56 -11.16
C SER A 117 -9.58 -4.31 -10.00
N ASP A 118 -10.13 -5.49 -10.30
CA ASP A 118 -10.76 -6.33 -9.28
C ASP A 118 -9.73 -6.81 -8.23
N LYS A 119 -8.45 -6.85 -8.58
CA LYS A 119 -7.37 -7.18 -7.63
C LYS A 119 -7.22 -6.09 -6.57
N CYS A 120 -7.23 -4.81 -6.95
CA CYS A 120 -7.18 -3.71 -5.99
C CYS A 120 -8.52 -3.59 -5.24
N GLN A 121 -9.63 -3.45 -5.97
CA GLN A 121 -10.95 -3.15 -5.40
C GLN A 121 -11.40 -4.16 -4.34
N ASN A 122 -11.06 -5.45 -4.49
CA ASN A 122 -11.51 -6.49 -3.57
C ASN A 122 -10.50 -6.86 -2.47
N ASN A 123 -9.22 -6.53 -2.62
CA ASN A 123 -8.17 -7.02 -1.71
C ASN A 123 -7.41 -5.90 -0.98
N CYS A 124 -7.68 -4.63 -1.28
CA CYS A 124 -6.95 -3.48 -0.75
C CYS A 124 -7.87 -2.47 -0.06
N PRO A 125 -8.53 -2.85 1.04
CA PRO A 125 -9.59 -2.04 1.62
C PRO A 125 -9.13 -0.65 2.07
N ASN A 126 -7.90 -0.49 2.59
CA ASN A 126 -7.42 0.81 3.04
C ASN A 126 -7.06 1.74 1.87
N ILE A 127 -6.42 1.25 0.81
CA ILE A 127 -6.21 2.03 -0.43
C ILE A 127 -7.55 2.43 -1.06
N VAL A 128 -8.49 1.50 -1.18
CA VAL A 128 -9.79 1.76 -1.79
C VAL A 128 -10.57 2.80 -0.98
N ASP A 129 -10.58 2.68 0.34
CA ASP A 129 -11.23 3.65 1.23
C ASP A 129 -10.58 5.04 1.12
N LEU A 130 -9.25 5.13 1.07
CA LEU A 130 -8.54 6.39 0.88
C LEU A 130 -9.00 7.09 -0.41
N TYR A 131 -8.94 6.40 -1.55
CA TYR A 131 -9.30 7.02 -2.84
C TYR A 131 -10.80 7.25 -3.00
N LEU A 132 -11.65 6.51 -2.29
CA LEU A 132 -13.08 6.83 -2.18
C LEU A 132 -13.27 8.21 -1.51
N ASN A 133 -12.58 8.43 -0.39
CA ASN A 133 -12.68 9.68 0.37
C ASN A 133 -12.05 10.86 -0.35
N LEU A 134 -10.85 10.68 -0.94
CA LEU A 134 -10.19 11.73 -1.72
C LEU A 134 -11.05 12.14 -2.94
N ALA A 135 -11.58 11.16 -3.70
CA ALA A 135 -12.46 11.45 -4.81
C ALA A 135 -13.72 12.20 -4.35
N ALA A 136 -14.33 11.77 -3.24
CA ALA A 136 -15.52 12.43 -2.70
C ALA A 136 -15.23 13.88 -2.26
N GLY A 137 -14.06 14.12 -1.65
CA GLY A 137 -13.60 15.46 -1.26
C GLY A 137 -13.45 16.40 -2.46
N GLU A 138 -13.11 15.87 -3.63
CA GLU A 138 -13.03 16.61 -4.90
C GLU A 138 -14.35 16.65 -5.68
N GLY A 139 -15.45 16.12 -5.12
CA GLY A 139 -16.75 16.05 -5.78
C GLY A 139 -16.84 14.99 -6.89
N MET A 140 -15.86 14.10 -6.96
CA MET A 140 -15.82 12.94 -7.85
C MET A 140 -16.42 11.69 -7.17
N SER A 141 -16.71 10.67 -7.98
CA SER A 141 -17.19 9.37 -7.48
C SER A 141 -16.28 8.28 -8.03
N LEU A 142 -15.46 7.68 -7.17
CA LEU A 142 -14.56 6.60 -7.57
C LEU A 142 -15.30 5.43 -8.26
N PRO A 143 -16.48 4.96 -7.79
CA PRO A 143 -17.26 3.95 -8.50
C PRO A 143 -17.59 4.35 -9.94
N ARG A 144 -18.02 5.60 -10.18
CA ARG A 144 -18.30 6.10 -11.53
C ARG A 144 -17.05 6.20 -12.39
N VAL A 145 -15.93 6.62 -11.80
CA VAL A 145 -14.61 6.67 -12.46
C VAL A 145 -14.22 5.27 -12.94
N CYS A 146 -14.40 4.25 -12.10
CA CYS A 146 -14.10 2.86 -12.43
C CYS A 146 -15.08 2.22 -13.43
N GLU A 147 -16.37 2.51 -13.35
CA GLU A 147 -17.34 2.08 -14.37
C GLU A 147 -17.02 2.67 -15.75
N GLY A 148 -16.64 3.95 -15.79
CA GLY A 148 -16.22 4.61 -17.02
C GLY A 148 -14.97 3.97 -17.62
N HIS A 149 -14.02 3.50 -16.80
CA HIS A 149 -12.86 2.74 -17.26
C HIS A 149 -13.26 1.40 -17.89
N LYS A 150 -14.06 0.59 -17.19
CA LYS A 150 -14.48 -0.75 -17.66
C LYS A 150 -15.23 -0.68 -19.01
N LYS A 151 -16.00 0.38 -19.25
CA LYS A 151 -16.69 0.61 -20.54
C LYS A 151 -15.71 0.95 -21.67
N LYS A 152 -14.70 1.79 -21.39
CA LYS A 152 -13.68 2.18 -22.39
C LYS A 152 -12.79 1.02 -22.81
N GLU A 153 -12.45 0.11 -21.91
CA GLU A 153 -11.67 -1.09 -22.25
C GLU A 153 -12.47 -2.05 -23.14
N ARG A 154 -13.77 -2.24 -22.83
CA ARG A 154 -14.65 -3.10 -23.63
C ARG A 154 -14.89 -2.58 -25.04
N GLY A 155 -14.99 -1.26 -25.22
CA GLY A 155 -15.18 -0.65 -26.54
C GLY A 155 -13.90 -0.49 -27.38
N GLN A 156 -12.71 -0.79 -26.83
CA GLN A 156 -11.44 -0.81 -27.57
C GLN A 156 -11.02 -2.23 -27.99
N GLY A 157 -11.82 -3.24 -27.62
CA GLY A 157 -11.63 -4.63 -28.03
C GLY A 157 -12.51 -5.06 -29.22
N GLU A 158 -13.16 -4.11 -29.90
CA GLU A 158 -13.94 -4.31 -31.14
C GLU A 158 -13.22 -3.71 -32.35
#